data_AF-A0A0K0FTA8-F1
#
_entry.id   AF-A0A0K0FTA8-F1
#
_cell.length_a   1.000
_cell.length_b   1.000
_cell.length_c   1.000
_cell.angle_alpha   90.00
_cell.angle_beta   90.00
_cell.angle_gamma   90.00
#
_symmetry.space_group_name_H-M   'P 1'
#
loop_
_entity.id
_entity.type
_entity.pdbx_description
1 polymer ?
#
loop_
_entity_poly.entity_id
_entity_poly.type
_entity_poly.pdbx_seq_one_letter_code
_entity_poly.pdbx_strand_id
1 'polypeptide(L)'
;MNSDEYIKLLDTEIFPLLKNNIKASEREKYWWQQDNASVHTSRKTRDFVMSQPFKSLQWPARSPNLNIIENLWSKLQSMVYKNSFRNIFELKKAIFPQVKKIPKDYIKSLFESFKSKSLQVVETKANEINY
;
A
#
# COMPACT_ATOMS: atom_id res chain seq x y z
N MET A 1 -8.34 -10.90 9.06
CA MET A 1 -8.72 -10.70 7.65
C MET A 1 -8.28 -11.92 6.87
N ASN A 2 -9.20 -12.61 6.22
CA ASN A 2 -8.93 -13.66 5.23
C ASN A 2 -9.07 -13.10 3.81
N SER A 3 -8.81 -13.92 2.79
CA SER A 3 -8.90 -13.50 1.39
C SER A 3 -10.31 -13.07 0.95
N ASP A 4 -11.40 -13.67 1.46
CA ASP A 4 -12.76 -13.26 1.09
C ASP A 4 -13.11 -11.90 1.68
N GLU A 5 -12.74 -11.68 2.94
CA GLU A 5 -12.89 -10.38 3.60
C GLU A 5 -12.07 -9.30 2.89
N TYR A 6 -10.87 -9.65 2.42
CA TYR A 6 -10.03 -8.74 1.66
C TYR A 6 -10.62 -8.41 0.29
N ILE A 7 -11.05 -9.42 -0.48
CA ILE A 7 -11.73 -9.20 -1.78
C ILE A 7 -12.96 -8.34 -1.58
N LYS A 8 -13.78 -8.62 -0.56
CA LYS A 8 -14.95 -7.82 -0.23
C LYS A 8 -14.60 -6.36 0.02
N LEU A 9 -13.58 -6.08 0.83
CA LEU A 9 -13.10 -4.72 1.06
C LEU A 9 -12.66 -4.03 -0.24
N LEU A 10 -11.93 -4.75 -1.10
CA LEU A 10 -11.49 -4.21 -2.38
C LEU A 10 -12.66 -3.90 -3.32
N ASP A 11 -13.64 -4.80 -3.37
CA ASP A 11 -14.80 -4.70 -4.25
C ASP A 11 -15.79 -3.61 -3.81
N THR A 12 -16.05 -3.49 -2.49
CA THR A 12 -17.06 -2.56 -1.99
C THR A 12 -16.51 -1.16 -1.74
N GLU A 13 -15.25 -1.02 -1.32
CA GLU A 13 -14.69 0.26 -0.90
C GLU A 13 -13.62 0.77 -1.88
N ILE A 14 -12.59 -0.03 -2.12
CA ILE A 14 -11.35 0.49 -2.72
C ILE A 14 -11.46 0.69 -4.23
N PHE A 15 -11.86 -0.34 -4.99
CA PHE A 15 -11.97 -0.22 -6.44
C PHE A 15 -13.08 0.73 -6.88
N PRO A 16 -14.25 0.80 -6.22
CA PRO A 16 -15.24 1.85 -6.50
C PRO A 16 -14.67 3.25 -6.28
N LEU A 17 -13.96 3.50 -5.17
CA LEU A 17 -13.30 4.77 -4.92
C LEU A 17 -12.32 5.13 -6.04
N LEU A 18 -11.47 4.19 -6.46
CA LEU A 18 -10.52 4.42 -7.55
C LEU A 18 -11.22 4.66 -8.89
N LYS A 19 -12.25 3.88 -9.22
CA LYS A 19 -13.02 4.01 -10.47
C LYS A 19 -13.77 5.34 -10.53
N ASN A 20 -14.19 5.90 -9.40
CA ASN A 20 -14.84 7.21 -9.32
C ASN A 20 -13.87 8.38 -9.46
N ASN A 21 -12.60 8.19 -9.08
CA ASN A 21 -11.58 9.25 -9.12
C ASN A 21 -10.64 9.17 -10.34
N ILE A 22 -10.67 8.07 -11.10
CA ILE A 22 -9.81 7.84 -12.27
C ILE A 22 -10.69 7.55 -13.49
N LYS A 23 -10.53 8.36 -14.54
CA LYS A 23 -11.26 8.20 -15.80
C LYS A 23 -11.04 6.81 -16.38
N ALA A 24 -12.09 6.20 -16.93
CA ALA A 24 -12.02 4.85 -17.48
C ALA A 24 -10.88 4.65 -18.49
N SER A 25 -10.64 5.63 -19.36
CA SER A 25 -9.57 5.63 -20.37
C SER A 25 -8.15 5.74 -19.81
N GLU A 26 -7.99 6.02 -18.52
CA GLU A 26 -6.69 6.20 -17.87
C GLU A 26 -6.35 5.06 -16.90
N ARG A 27 -7.32 4.20 -16.54
CA ARG A 27 -7.13 3.20 -15.47
C ARG A 27 -6.00 2.21 -15.75
N GLU A 28 -5.80 1.83 -17.02
CA GLU A 28 -4.69 0.95 -17.44
C GLU A 28 -3.30 1.58 -17.29
N LYS A 29 -3.21 2.89 -17.04
CA LYS A 29 -1.94 3.59 -16.76
C LYS A 29 -1.54 3.45 -15.29
N TYR A 30 -2.45 3.02 -14.41
CA TYR A 30 -2.21 2.89 -12.97
C TYR A 30 -1.82 1.46 -12.62
N TRP A 31 -0.91 1.35 -11.65
CA TRP A 31 -0.43 0.09 -11.11
C TRP A 31 -0.98 -0.14 -9.71
N TRP A 32 -1.62 -1.28 -9.51
CA TRP A 32 -2.00 -1.82 -8.23
C TRP A 32 -0.83 -2.58 -7.61
N GLN A 33 -0.41 -2.13 -6.43
CA GLN A 33 0.65 -2.76 -5.65
C GLN A 33 0.06 -3.30 -4.34
N GLN A 34 0.43 -4.54 -4.01
CA GLN A 34 0.14 -5.19 -2.73
C GLN A 34 1.35 -6.06 -2.36
N ASP A 35 1.57 -6.29 -1.07
CA ASP A 35 2.65 -7.15 -0.60
C ASP A 35 2.31 -8.64 -0.77
N ASN A 36 3.24 -9.51 -0.39
CA ASN A 36 3.10 -10.96 -0.50
C ASN A 36 2.46 -11.61 0.72
N ALA A 37 1.61 -10.90 1.48
CA ALA A 37 0.81 -11.52 2.53
C ALA A 37 -0.06 -12.65 1.96
N SER A 38 -0.26 -13.73 2.71
CA SER A 38 -0.94 -14.95 2.22
C SER A 38 -2.34 -14.68 1.64
N VAL A 39 -3.06 -13.71 2.22
CA VAL A 39 -4.38 -13.30 1.75
C VAL A 39 -4.33 -12.54 0.41
N HIS A 40 -3.25 -11.80 0.14
CA HIS A 40 -3.02 -11.08 -1.11
C HIS A 40 -2.55 -12.01 -2.24
N THR A 41 -1.78 -13.04 -1.90
CA THR A 41 -1.22 -13.98 -2.88
C THR A 41 -2.11 -15.17 -3.19
N SER A 42 -3.23 -15.34 -2.46
CA SER A 42 -4.17 -16.44 -2.72
C SER A 42 -4.70 -16.37 -4.15
N ARG A 43 -4.94 -17.53 -4.78
CA ARG A 43 -5.37 -17.62 -6.18
C ARG A 43 -6.58 -16.72 -6.46
N LYS A 44 -7.61 -16.82 -5.61
CA LYS A 44 -8.83 -16.02 -5.74
C LYS A 44 -8.59 -14.52 -5.66
N THR A 45 -7.73 -14.06 -4.75
CA THR A 45 -7.41 -12.62 -4.64
C THR A 45 -6.67 -12.13 -5.88
N ARG A 46 -5.70 -12.92 -6.37
CA ARG A 46 -4.96 -12.60 -7.59
C ARG A 46 -5.87 -12.52 -8.80
N ASP A 47 -6.74 -13.52 -8.99
CA ASP A 47 -7.67 -13.57 -10.11
C ASP A 47 -8.66 -12.39 -10.04
N PHE A 48 -9.13 -12.03 -8.85
CA PHE A 48 -9.99 -10.87 -8.63
C PHE A 48 -9.29 -9.54 -8.93
N VAL A 49 -8.05 -9.35 -8.49
CA VAL A 49 -7.28 -8.13 -8.77
C VAL A 49 -6.96 -8.03 -10.26
N MET A 50 -6.63 -9.14 -10.92
CA MET A 50 -6.35 -9.19 -12.36
C MET A 50 -7.59 -8.92 -13.23
N SER A 51 -8.81 -9.12 -12.71
CA SER A 51 -10.04 -8.78 -13.43
C SER A 51 -10.40 -7.28 -13.39
N GLN A 52 -9.67 -6.48 -12.60
CA GLN A 52 -9.90 -5.05 -12.50
C GLN A 52 -9.18 -4.28 -13.62
N PRO A 53 -9.66 -3.08 -14.00
CA PRO A 53 -9.10 -2.29 -15.10
C PRO A 53 -7.78 -1.56 -14.73
N PHE A 54 -6.95 -2.17 -13.87
CA PHE A 54 -5.67 -1.62 -13.40
C PHE A 54 -4.57 -2.66 -13.63
N LYS A 55 -3.33 -2.22 -13.84
CA LYS A 55 -2.20 -3.15 -13.96
C LYS A 55 -1.84 -3.71 -12.59
N SER A 56 -1.63 -5.02 -12.46
CA SER A 56 -1.13 -5.61 -11.21
C SER A 56 0.39 -5.66 -11.22
N LEU A 57 1.02 -5.12 -10.17
CA LEU A 57 2.47 -5.21 -9.98
C LEU A 57 2.83 -6.52 -9.29
N GLN A 58 3.71 -7.33 -9.90
CA GLN A 58 4.28 -8.50 -9.23
C GLN A 58 5.31 -8.04 -8.20
N TRP A 59 5.13 -8.45 -6.94
CA TRP A 59 6.00 -8.03 -5.85
C TRP A 59 7.07 -9.09 -5.56
N PRO A 60 8.37 -8.73 -5.50
CA PRO A 60 9.42 -9.68 -5.16
C PRO A 60 9.27 -10.22 -3.73
N ALA A 61 9.63 -11.49 -3.53
CA ALA A 61 9.65 -12.10 -2.20
C ALA A 61 10.65 -11.37 -1.29
N ARG A 62 10.37 -11.35 0.02
CA ARG A 62 11.27 -10.80 1.07
C ARG A 62 11.77 -9.37 0.79
N SER A 63 10.94 -8.54 0.18
CA SER A 63 11.27 -7.14 -0.13
C SER A 63 10.43 -6.14 0.68
N PRO A 64 10.47 -6.18 2.03
CA PRO A 64 9.71 -5.24 2.85
C PRO A 64 10.19 -3.80 2.62
N ASN A 65 11.47 -3.63 2.28
CA ASN A 65 12.10 -2.33 2.09
C ASN A 65 11.61 -1.54 0.88
N LEU A 66 10.90 -2.21 -0.04
CA LEU A 66 10.24 -1.59 -1.18
C LEU A 66 8.80 -1.15 -0.85
N ASN A 67 8.21 -1.61 0.26
CA ASN A 67 6.81 -1.38 0.55
C ASN A 67 6.60 0.03 1.13
N ILE A 68 6.19 0.97 0.28
CA ILE A 68 5.95 2.37 0.65
C ILE A 68 4.97 2.49 1.82
N ILE A 69 3.96 1.62 1.89
CA ILE A 69 2.92 1.68 2.92
C ILE A 69 3.50 1.47 4.33
N GLU A 70 4.56 0.66 4.49
CA GLU A 70 5.19 0.41 5.80
C GLU A 70 5.84 1.68 6.36
N ASN A 71 6.51 2.46 5.49
CA ASN A 71 7.07 3.75 5.88
C ASN A 71 5.99 4.77 6.24
N LEU A 72 4.84 4.70 5.57
CA LEU A 72 3.68 5.53 5.90
C LEU A 72 3.06 5.11 7.25
N TRP A 73 2.93 3.81 7.50
CA TRP A 73 2.44 3.28 8.77
C TRP A 73 3.36 3.65 9.93
N SER A 74 4.67 3.48 9.78
CA SER A 74 5.66 3.88 10.79
C SER A 74 5.55 5.38 11.13
N LYS A 75 5.45 6.23 10.11
CA LYS A 75 5.23 7.68 10.30
C LYS A 75 3.94 7.95 11.05
N LEU A 76 2.83 7.35 10.64
CA LEU A 76 1.53 7.54 11.28
C LEU A 76 1.54 7.08 12.74
N GLN A 77 2.13 5.91 13.03
CA GLN A 77 2.29 5.40 14.39
C GLN A 77 3.08 6.40 15.24
N SER A 78 4.22 6.92 14.74
CA SER A 78 5.01 7.93 15.46
C SER A 78 4.25 9.23 15.75
N MET A 79 3.25 9.57 14.93
CA MET A 79 2.41 10.76 15.12
C MET A 79 1.25 10.51 16.10
N VAL A 80 0.64 9.33 16.01
CA VAL A 80 -0.50 8.92 16.85
C VAL A 80 -0.04 8.65 18.28
N TYR A 81 1.03 7.86 18.45
CA TYR A 81 1.54 7.43 19.77
C TYR A 81 2.38 8.48 20.50
N LYS A 82 2.36 9.74 20.05
CA LYS A 82 2.76 10.87 20.91
C LYS A 82 1.84 11.02 22.13
N ASN A 83 0.64 10.47 22.03
CA ASN A 83 -0.34 10.40 23.11
C ASN A 83 -0.59 8.94 23.50
N SER A 84 -1.06 8.75 24.72
CA SER A 84 -1.56 7.46 25.20
C SER A 84 -3.08 7.41 25.07
N PHE A 85 -3.65 6.22 24.84
CA PHE A 85 -5.09 6.02 24.64
C PHE A 85 -5.59 4.92 25.57
N ARG A 86 -6.80 5.08 26.11
CA ARG A 86 -7.37 4.14 27.09
C ARG A 86 -8.13 2.98 26.45
N ASN A 87 -8.59 3.17 25.21
CA ASN A 87 -9.39 2.19 24.48
C ASN A 87 -9.25 2.37 22.95
N ILE A 88 -9.72 1.37 22.21
CA ILE A 88 -9.66 1.34 20.74
C ILE A 88 -10.46 2.49 20.12
N PHE A 89 -11.55 2.93 20.75
CA PHE A 89 -12.38 4.02 20.23
C PHE A 89 -11.62 5.35 20.21
N GLU A 90 -10.95 5.70 21.30
CA GLU A 90 -10.08 6.87 21.39
C GLU A 90 -8.94 6.81 20.36
N LEU A 91 -8.30 5.65 20.24
CA LEU A 91 -7.24 5.43 19.23
C LEU A 91 -7.77 5.66 17.81
N LYS A 92 -8.91 5.05 17.44
CA LYS A 92 -9.53 5.24 16.12
C LYS A 92 -9.86 6.71 15.85
N LYS A 93 -10.40 7.42 16.84
CA LYS A 93 -10.71 8.86 16.74
C LYS A 93 -9.46 9.71 16.52
N ALA A 94 -8.32 9.31 17.11
CA ALA A 94 -7.05 10.01 16.98
C ALA A 94 -6.33 9.76 15.65
N ILE A 95 -6.56 8.62 14.99
CA ILE A 95 -5.88 8.27 13.73
C ILE A 95 -6.26 9.23 12.58
N PHE A 96 -7.55 9.44 12.34
CA PHE A 96 -8.01 10.19 11.15
C PHE A 96 -7.45 11.61 11.05
N PRO A 97 -7.39 12.43 12.13
CA PRO A 97 -6.75 13.74 12.08
C PRO A 97 -5.26 13.67 11.76
N GLN A 98 -4.54 12.63 12.22
CA GLN A 98 -3.10 12.50 11.96
C GLN A 98 -2.82 12.12 10.50
N VAL A 99 -3.65 11.26 9.89
CA VAL A 99 -3.55 10.93 8.46
C VAL A 99 -3.63 12.19 7.61
N LYS A 100 -4.57 13.11 7.91
CA LYS A 100 -4.72 14.39 7.19
C LYS A 100 -3.53 15.34 7.35
N LYS A 101 -2.71 15.16 8.39
CA LYS A 101 -1.50 15.97 8.65
C LYS A 101 -0.27 15.45 7.91
N ILE A 102 -0.32 14.27 7.30
CA ILE A 102 0.81 13.74 6.54
C ILE A 102 0.99 14.60 5.28
N PRO A 103 2.14 15.27 5.10
CA PRO A 103 2.36 16.12 3.94
C PRO A 103 2.39 15.32 2.65
N LYS A 104 1.80 15.87 1.57
CA LYS A 104 1.87 15.25 0.24
C LYS A 104 3.31 15.06 -0.24
N ASP A 105 4.22 15.97 0.12
CA ASP A 105 5.63 15.86 -0.27
C ASP A 105 6.36 14.72 0.44
N TYR A 106 5.92 14.32 1.64
CA TYR A 106 6.40 13.10 2.29
C TYR A 106 5.97 11.87 1.49
N ILE A 107 4.72 11.82 1.03
CA ILE A 107 4.25 10.71 0.19
C ILE A 107 5.07 10.64 -1.10
N LYS A 108 5.32 11.78 -1.75
CA LYS A 108 6.18 11.85 -2.95
C LYS A 108 7.59 11.34 -2.67
N SER A 109 8.22 11.73 -1.56
CA SER A 109 9.57 11.28 -1.25
C SER A 109 9.65 9.76 -1.01
N LEU A 110 8.59 9.14 -0.48
CA LEU A 110 8.51 7.68 -0.39
C LEU A 110 8.46 7.02 -1.78
N PHE A 111 7.71 7.59 -2.73
CA PHE A 111 7.70 7.09 -4.12
C PHE A 111 9.05 7.22 -4.80
N GLU A 112 9.75 8.35 -4.64
CA GLU A 112 11.11 8.52 -5.19
C GLU A 112 12.10 7.54 -4.55
N SER A 113 12.02 7.30 -3.25
CA SER A 113 12.83 6.30 -2.55
C SER A 113 12.57 4.89 -3.09
N PHE A 114 11.29 4.52 -3.29
CA PHE A 114 10.94 3.24 -3.90
C PHE A 114 11.53 3.09 -5.31
N LYS A 115 11.44 4.13 -6.13
CA LYS A 115 12.01 4.12 -7.49
C LYS A 115 13.53 3.94 -7.46
N SER A 116 14.22 4.69 -6.61
CA SER A 116 15.67 4.58 -6.42
C SER A 116 16.08 3.19 -5.94
N LYS A 117 15.42 2.65 -4.92
CA LYS A 117 15.70 1.29 -4.42
C LYS A 117 15.41 0.22 -5.45
N SER A 118 14.33 0.36 -6.22
CA SER A 118 13.99 -0.60 -7.27
C SER A 118 15.06 -0.65 -8.36
N LEU A 119 15.63 0.50 -8.73
CA LEU A 119 16.77 0.57 -9.67
C LEU A 119 18.01 -0.13 -9.09
N GLN A 120 18.33 0.14 -7.83
CA GLN A 120 19.45 -0.53 -7.16
C GLN A 120 19.28 -2.05 -7.13
N VAL A 121 18.07 -2.58 -6.88
CA VAL A 121 17.81 -4.04 -6.88
C VAL A 121 18.13 -4.65 -8.24
N VAL A 122 17.77 -3.94 -9.31
CA VAL A 122 18.06 -4.37 -10.69
C VAL A 122 19.56 -4.37 -10.95
N GLU A 123 20.25 -3.32 -10.53
CA GLU A 123 21.70 -3.17 -10.69
C GLU A 123 22.50 -4.20 -9.89
N THR A 124 22.06 -4.53 -8.67
CA THR A 124 22.72 -5.53 -7.80
C THR A 124 22.37 -6.98 -8.15
N LYS A 125 21.59 -7.22 -9.22
CA LYS A 125 21.07 -8.56 -9.60
C LYS A 125 20.36 -9.27 -8.45
N ALA A 126 19.56 -8.54 -7.66
CA ALA A 126 18.84 -9.04 -6.50
C ALA A 126 19.71 -9.57 -5.33
N ASN A 127 20.99 -9.23 -5.28
CA ASN A 127 21.77 -9.37 -4.04
C ASN A 127 21.27 -8.35 -2.99
N GLU A 128 21.35 -8.72 -1.71
CA GLU A 128 20.92 -7.87 -0.59
C GLU A 128 21.52 -6.47 -0.70
N ILE A 129 20.64 -5.48 -0.87
CA ILE A 129 21.02 -4.08 -0.75
C ILE A 129 21.25 -3.84 0.73
N ASN A 130 22.50 -3.58 1.12
CA ASN A 130 22.83 -3.08 2.44
C ASN A 130 22.23 -1.68 2.60
N TYR A 131 21.51 -1.49 3.70
CA TYR A 131 20.94 -0.22 4.15
C TYR A 131 21.84 0.42 5.19
#